data_AF-C7DHF7-F1
#
_entry.id   AF-C7DHF7-F1
#
_cell.length_a   1.000
_cell.length_b   1.000
_cell.length_c   1.000
_cell.angle_alpha   90.00
_cell.angle_beta   90.00
_cell.angle_gamma   90.00
#
_symmetry.space_group_name_H-M   'P 1'
#
loop_
_entity.id
_entity.type
_entity.pdbx_description
1 polymer ?
#
loop_
_entity_poly.entity_id
_entity_poly.type
_entity_poly.pdbx_seq_one_letter_code
_entity_poly.pdbx_strand_id
1 'polypeptide(L)'
;MSIFGKIGEFLGGRKVFSIDRAGHSIRIIQRGNEMILLYNNTIFSRIIKGATMSGGYWDYFTALPGMYLSPKVLLIGLGGGTVVYQLRKMYGHSLPIDVMEIDEDMLKAAEVFLGGKVEANVMIGDGAVLLSDARKAYDIIISDPYINDEMPDQFLSHGFVESLSAALSDDGIAAINYTVGTKGIKNLDQYTAMLKKEFKTYMLDTQTMGNKILLLSKLMDRAEIASKISQSSAAAGISDTVRKGFISMREI
;
A
#
# COMPACT_ATOMS: atom_id res chain seq x y z
N MET A 1 11.52 -8.65 -14.05
CA MET A 1 10.33 -8.37 -14.88
C MET A 1 9.14 -8.90 -14.09
N SER A 2 8.34 -8.02 -13.47
CA SER A 2 7.14 -8.46 -12.74
C SER A 2 6.15 -9.05 -13.75
N ILE A 3 5.59 -10.23 -13.45
CA ILE A 3 4.55 -10.87 -14.28
C ILE A 3 3.35 -9.93 -14.43
N PHE A 4 3.17 -8.94 -13.54
CA PHE A 4 2.08 -7.96 -13.59
C PHE A 4 2.38 -6.67 -14.37
N GLY A 5 3.59 -6.50 -14.91
CA GLY A 5 4.05 -5.22 -15.46
C GLY A 5 3.43 -4.79 -16.79
N LYS A 6 2.92 -5.70 -17.62
CA LYS A 6 2.34 -5.39 -18.95
C LYS A 6 1.25 -6.40 -19.36
N ILE A 7 0.22 -6.64 -18.52
CA ILE A 7 -0.88 -7.56 -18.90
C ILE A 7 -2.09 -6.80 -19.48
N GLY A 8 -2.20 -5.48 -19.27
CA GLY A 8 -3.44 -4.73 -19.46
C GLY A 8 -4.10 -4.81 -20.85
N GLU A 9 -3.37 -5.07 -21.93
CA GLU A 9 -3.94 -5.17 -23.29
C GLU A 9 -4.72 -6.48 -23.52
N PHE A 10 -4.38 -7.56 -22.83
CA PHE A 10 -5.00 -8.89 -23.02
C PHE A 10 -6.00 -9.25 -21.92
N LEU A 11 -6.29 -8.31 -21.01
CA LEU A 11 -7.28 -8.58 -19.98
C LEU A 11 -8.70 -8.52 -20.57
N GLY A 12 -9.23 -9.66 -21.08
CA GLY A 12 -10.65 -9.81 -21.44
C GLY A 12 -11.60 -9.44 -20.29
N GLY A 13 -12.82 -9.00 -20.57
CA GLY A 13 -13.77 -8.53 -19.55
C GLY A 13 -14.52 -7.28 -20.02
N ARG A 14 -15.49 -6.80 -19.23
CA ARG A 14 -16.26 -5.59 -19.56
C ARG A 14 -15.49 -4.35 -19.12
N LYS A 15 -15.22 -3.43 -20.05
CA LYS A 15 -14.72 -2.09 -19.71
C LYS A 15 -15.81 -1.31 -18.96
N VAL A 16 -15.51 -0.87 -17.74
CA VAL A 16 -16.41 -0.08 -16.89
C VAL A 16 -16.09 1.41 -17.01
N PHE A 17 -14.81 1.75 -17.14
CA PHE A 17 -14.31 3.12 -17.14
C PHE A 17 -13.01 3.25 -17.95
N SER A 18 -12.75 4.42 -18.50
CA SER A 18 -11.52 4.77 -19.22
C SER A 18 -11.28 6.27 -19.13
N ILE A 19 -10.07 6.68 -18.75
CA ILE A 19 -9.50 7.99 -19.05
C ILE A 19 -8.24 7.71 -19.87
N ASP A 20 -8.11 8.36 -21.02
CA ASP A 20 -6.95 8.19 -21.89
C ASP A 20 -6.46 9.58 -22.34
N ARG A 21 -5.27 9.96 -21.86
CA ARG A 21 -4.53 11.17 -22.23
C ARG A 21 -3.07 10.80 -22.51
N ALA A 22 -2.33 11.66 -23.21
CA ALA A 22 -0.95 11.35 -23.60
C ALA A 22 -0.08 10.99 -22.38
N GLY A 23 0.37 9.74 -22.30
CA GLY A 23 1.18 9.22 -21.19
C GLY A 23 0.42 8.89 -19.90
N HIS A 24 -0.92 8.95 -19.91
CA HIS A 24 -1.76 8.77 -18.74
C HIS A 24 -3.08 8.06 -19.12
N SER A 25 -3.15 6.76 -18.87
CA SER A 25 -4.30 5.90 -19.15
C SER A 25 -4.77 5.20 -17.87
N ILE A 26 -6.01 5.44 -17.47
CA ILE A 26 -6.67 4.73 -16.37
C ILE A 26 -7.83 3.92 -16.95
N ARG A 27 -7.83 2.59 -16.75
CA ARG A 27 -8.88 1.70 -17.24
C ARG A 27 -9.41 0.81 -16.14
N ILE A 28 -10.73 0.63 -16.08
CA ILE A 28 -11.36 -0.32 -15.16
C ILE A 28 -12.00 -1.43 -15.97
N ILE A 29 -11.63 -2.67 -15.63
CA ILE A 29 -12.15 -3.90 -16.25
C ILE A 29 -12.86 -4.72 -15.19
N GLN A 30 -14.07 -5.18 -15.51
CA GLN A 30 -14.83 -6.11 -14.69
C GLN A 30 -14.84 -7.51 -15.31
N ARG A 31 -14.56 -8.53 -14.48
CA ARG A 31 -14.57 -9.95 -14.81
C ARG A 31 -15.37 -10.71 -13.76
N GLY A 32 -16.66 -10.94 -14.02
CA GLY A 32 -17.56 -11.50 -13.00
C GLY A 32 -17.56 -10.61 -11.74
N ASN A 33 -17.08 -11.17 -10.63
CA ASN A 33 -16.97 -10.47 -9.33
C ASN A 33 -15.67 -9.69 -9.15
N GLU A 34 -14.71 -9.84 -10.05
CA GLU A 34 -13.43 -9.14 -9.99
C GLU A 34 -13.53 -7.78 -10.69
N MET A 35 -13.00 -6.74 -10.05
CA MET A 35 -12.73 -5.44 -10.66
C MET A 35 -11.22 -5.22 -10.65
N ILE A 36 -10.67 -4.80 -11.78
CA ILE A 36 -9.25 -4.50 -11.97
C ILE A 36 -9.13 -3.07 -12.47
N LEU A 37 -8.32 -2.25 -11.80
CA LEU A 37 -7.92 -0.94 -12.28
C LEU A 37 -6.50 -1.02 -12.81
N LEU A 38 -6.33 -0.52 -14.02
CA LEU A 38 -5.07 -0.45 -14.75
C LEU A 38 -4.64 1.00 -14.87
N TYR A 39 -3.38 1.30 -14.56
CA TYR A 39 -2.72 2.55 -14.90
C TYR A 39 -1.63 2.25 -15.93
N ASN A 40 -1.70 2.86 -17.11
CA ASN A 40 -0.77 2.62 -18.22
C ASN A 40 -0.48 1.13 -18.49
N ASN A 41 -1.54 0.31 -18.46
CA ASN A 41 -1.53 -1.14 -18.66
C ASN A 41 -0.92 -2.00 -17.53
N THR A 42 -0.52 -1.39 -16.42
CA THR A 42 -0.07 -2.06 -15.20
C THR A 42 -1.24 -2.18 -14.22
N ILE A 43 -1.37 -3.31 -13.53
CA ILE A 43 -2.43 -3.48 -12.52
C ILE A 43 -2.08 -2.65 -11.28
N PHE A 44 -2.91 -1.65 -10.99
CA PHE A 44 -2.74 -0.72 -9.87
C PHE A 44 -3.73 -0.99 -8.75
N SER A 45 -4.84 -1.64 -9.02
CA SER A 45 -5.77 -2.08 -7.99
C SER A 45 -6.61 -3.27 -8.44
N ARG A 46 -7.02 -4.05 -7.44
CA ARG A 46 -7.87 -5.23 -7.61
C ARG A 46 -8.81 -5.35 -6.43
N ILE A 47 -10.09 -5.61 -6.69
CA ILE A 47 -11.04 -6.06 -5.68
C ILE A 47 -11.80 -7.26 -6.19
N ILE A 48 -12.14 -8.16 -5.27
CA ILE A 48 -13.06 -9.27 -5.51
C ILE A 48 -14.32 -8.98 -4.70
N LYS A 49 -15.42 -8.67 -5.38
CA LYS A 49 -16.70 -8.38 -4.72
C LYS A 49 -17.10 -9.55 -3.84
N GLY A 50 -17.52 -9.26 -2.61
CA GLY A 50 -17.86 -10.27 -1.60
C GLY A 50 -16.66 -10.79 -0.80
N ALA A 51 -15.43 -10.67 -1.28
CA ALA A 51 -14.22 -11.02 -0.51
C ALA A 51 -13.56 -9.78 0.10
N THR A 52 -12.72 -10.00 1.12
CA THR A 52 -11.82 -8.99 1.67
C THR A 52 -10.47 -9.07 0.96
N MET A 53 -9.91 -10.28 0.83
CA MET A 53 -8.62 -10.47 0.18
C MET A 53 -8.73 -10.23 -1.34
N SER A 54 -7.82 -9.41 -1.85
CA SER A 54 -7.66 -9.13 -3.27
C SER A 54 -6.72 -10.12 -3.94
N GLY A 55 -6.06 -11.02 -3.20
CA GLY A 55 -5.06 -11.94 -3.75
C GLY A 55 -3.78 -11.25 -4.24
N GLY A 56 -3.56 -9.99 -3.86
CA GLY A 56 -2.38 -9.19 -4.21
C GLY A 56 -1.58 -8.78 -2.97
N TYR A 57 -0.50 -8.02 -3.17
CA TYR A 57 0.33 -7.53 -2.06
C TYR A 57 -0.43 -6.59 -1.11
N TRP A 58 -1.48 -5.91 -1.58
CA TRP A 58 -2.34 -5.08 -0.72
C TRP A 58 -2.90 -5.83 0.49
N ASP A 59 -3.13 -7.15 0.36
CA ASP A 59 -3.62 -8.01 1.43
C ASP A 59 -2.72 -7.97 2.68
N TYR A 60 -1.42 -7.72 2.52
CA TYR A 60 -0.49 -7.67 3.64
C TYR A 60 -0.66 -6.42 4.50
N PHE A 61 -1.02 -5.28 3.90
CA PHE A 61 -1.28 -4.04 4.63
C PHE A 61 -2.49 -4.16 5.57
N THR A 62 -3.43 -5.04 5.24
CA THR A 62 -4.65 -5.23 6.02
C THR A 62 -4.37 -5.79 7.42
N ALA A 63 -3.22 -6.46 7.65
CA ALA A 63 -2.85 -7.00 8.95
C ALA A 63 -2.45 -5.93 9.97
N LEU A 64 -1.96 -4.78 9.52
CA LEU A 64 -1.30 -3.79 10.39
C LEU A 64 -2.23 -3.17 11.44
N PRO A 65 -3.48 -2.75 11.11
CA PRO A 65 -4.35 -2.15 12.12
C PRO A 65 -4.69 -3.08 13.28
N GLY A 66 -4.71 -4.39 13.05
CA GLY A 66 -4.94 -5.40 14.07
C GLY A 66 -3.88 -5.47 15.17
N MET A 67 -2.72 -4.82 14.99
CA MET A 67 -1.68 -4.73 16.02
C MET A 67 -2.01 -3.72 17.14
N TYR A 68 -3.02 -2.88 16.93
CA TYR A 68 -3.36 -1.75 17.78
C TYR A 68 -4.85 -1.76 18.15
N LEU A 69 -5.19 -1.11 19.27
CA LEU A 69 -6.58 -1.02 19.72
C LEU A 69 -7.40 0.00 18.91
N SER A 70 -6.80 1.15 18.56
CA SER A 70 -7.47 2.23 17.82
C SER A 70 -6.47 3.06 17.03
N PRO A 71 -5.85 2.49 15.97
CA PRO A 71 -4.79 3.17 15.24
C PRO A 71 -5.34 4.22 14.27
N LYS A 72 -4.56 5.26 14.00
CA LYS A 72 -4.74 6.16 12.85
C LYS A 72 -3.87 5.69 11.69
N VAL A 73 -4.49 5.52 10.52
CA VAL A 73 -3.84 5.02 9.30
C VAL A 73 -3.68 6.14 8.29
N LEU A 74 -2.48 6.31 7.74
CA LEU A 74 -2.21 7.09 6.54
C LEU A 74 -1.88 6.16 5.38
N LEU A 75 -2.50 6.37 4.22
CA LEU A 75 -2.09 5.82 2.94
C LEU A 75 -1.47 6.93 2.08
N ILE A 76 -0.29 6.70 1.54
CA ILE A 76 0.33 7.57 0.53
C ILE A 76 0.25 6.83 -0.81
N GLY A 77 -0.56 7.37 -1.71
CA GLY A 77 -1.06 6.69 -2.91
C GLY A 77 -2.39 6.00 -2.62
N LEU A 78 -3.42 6.35 -3.41
CA LEU A 78 -4.75 5.74 -3.34
C LEU A 78 -4.86 4.55 -4.30
N GLY A 79 -4.33 4.71 -5.51
CA GLY A 79 -4.67 3.82 -6.64
C GLY A 79 -6.19 3.77 -6.86
N GLY A 80 -6.74 2.57 -7.05
CA GLY A 80 -8.18 2.35 -7.06
C GLY A 80 -8.83 2.25 -5.68
N GLY A 81 -8.09 2.43 -4.58
CA GLY A 81 -8.62 2.33 -3.22
C GLY A 81 -8.79 0.90 -2.72
N THR A 82 -8.06 -0.09 -3.27
CA THR A 82 -8.09 -1.48 -2.79
C THR A 82 -7.85 -1.56 -1.29
N VAL A 83 -6.81 -0.91 -0.77
CA VAL A 83 -6.48 -0.94 0.67
C VAL A 83 -7.62 -0.32 1.49
N VAL A 84 -8.17 0.83 1.09
CA VAL A 84 -9.30 1.47 1.77
C VAL A 84 -10.51 0.52 1.84
N TYR A 85 -10.88 -0.10 0.72
CA TYR A 85 -11.97 -1.09 0.67
C TYR A 85 -11.74 -2.24 1.64
N GLN A 86 -10.51 -2.78 1.68
CA GLN A 86 -10.16 -3.88 2.57
C GLN A 86 -10.23 -3.49 4.04
N LEU A 87 -9.67 -2.32 4.38
CA LEU A 87 -9.65 -1.81 5.75
C LEU A 87 -11.06 -1.52 6.25
N ARG A 88 -11.93 -0.93 5.43
CA ARG A 88 -13.35 -0.72 5.78
C ARG A 88 -14.08 -2.03 6.03
N LYS A 89 -13.84 -3.03 5.18
CA LYS A 89 -14.47 -4.34 5.32
C LYS A 89 -14.02 -5.10 6.56
N MET A 90 -12.77 -4.93 7.01
CA MET A 90 -12.23 -5.64 8.17
C MET A 90 -12.43 -4.89 9.49
N TYR A 91 -12.28 -3.58 9.49
CA TYR A 91 -12.21 -2.76 10.72
C TYR A 91 -13.36 -1.74 10.82
N GLY A 92 -14.23 -1.66 9.82
CA GLY A 92 -15.38 -0.76 9.81
C GLY A 92 -15.02 0.71 9.61
N HIS A 93 -16.03 1.57 9.77
CA HIS A 93 -15.89 3.03 9.56
C HIS A 93 -15.24 3.76 10.74
N SER A 94 -15.13 3.12 11.91
CA SER A 94 -14.50 3.72 13.09
C SER A 94 -12.98 3.84 12.95
N LEU A 95 -12.35 3.09 12.04
CA LEU A 95 -10.92 3.20 11.76
C LEU A 95 -10.62 4.53 11.02
N PRO A 96 -9.89 5.47 11.62
CA PRO A 96 -9.48 6.70 10.91
C PRO A 96 -8.51 6.35 9.79
N ILE A 97 -8.84 6.78 8.56
CA ILE A 97 -8.00 6.58 7.38
C ILE A 97 -7.87 7.92 6.66
N ASP A 98 -6.64 8.41 6.59
CA ASP A 98 -6.23 9.49 5.71
C ASP A 98 -5.57 8.91 4.45
N VAL A 99 -5.75 9.59 3.32
CA VAL A 99 -5.10 9.24 2.06
C VAL A 99 -4.48 10.49 1.45
N MET A 100 -3.22 10.42 1.04
CA MET A 100 -2.56 11.44 0.22
C MET A 100 -2.45 10.91 -1.20
N GLU A 101 -3.12 11.57 -2.14
CA GLU A 101 -3.14 11.18 -3.56
C GLU A 101 -2.78 12.39 -4.41
N ILE A 102 -1.84 12.23 -5.35
CA ILE A 102 -1.37 13.34 -6.20
C ILE A 102 -2.31 13.61 -7.37
N ASP A 103 -3.05 12.58 -7.82
CA ASP A 103 -3.83 12.60 -9.05
C ASP A 103 -5.35 12.60 -8.79
N GLU A 104 -6.00 13.70 -9.13
CA GLU A 104 -7.46 13.83 -9.06
C GLU A 104 -8.21 12.87 -10.00
N ASP A 105 -7.62 12.51 -11.14
CA ASP A 105 -8.25 11.57 -12.07
C ASP A 105 -8.19 10.14 -11.53
N MET A 106 -7.15 9.79 -10.75
CA MET A 106 -7.10 8.57 -9.96
C MET A 106 -8.17 8.53 -8.88
N LEU A 107 -8.42 9.63 -8.16
CA LEU A 107 -9.53 9.69 -7.19
C LEU A 107 -10.88 9.43 -7.86
N LYS A 108 -11.17 10.08 -9.00
CA LYS A 108 -12.42 9.84 -9.75
C LYS A 108 -12.53 8.38 -10.19
N ALA A 109 -11.43 7.80 -10.67
CA ALA A 109 -11.41 6.39 -11.08
C ALA A 109 -11.62 5.45 -9.88
N ALA A 110 -11.04 5.74 -8.73
CA ALA A 110 -11.25 4.99 -7.49
C ALA A 110 -12.71 5.00 -7.07
N GLU A 111 -13.41 6.14 -7.16
CA GLU A 111 -14.84 6.22 -6.84
C GLU A 111 -15.68 5.33 -7.78
N VAL A 112 -15.38 5.33 -9.08
CA VAL A 112 -16.04 4.43 -10.04
C VAL A 112 -15.70 2.96 -9.76
N PHE A 113 -14.45 2.68 -9.40
CA PHE A 113 -13.95 1.34 -9.10
C PHE A 113 -14.62 0.74 -7.86
N LEU A 114 -14.78 1.55 -6.80
CA LEU A 114 -15.44 1.19 -5.55
C LEU A 114 -16.97 1.21 -5.67
N GLY A 115 -17.51 1.92 -6.66
CA GLY A 115 -18.95 2.09 -6.87
C GLY A 115 -19.58 3.14 -5.94
N GLY A 116 -18.79 4.11 -5.47
CA GLY A 116 -19.19 5.13 -4.52
C GLY A 116 -18.01 5.99 -4.07
N LYS A 117 -18.26 6.92 -3.14
CA LYS A 117 -17.19 7.75 -2.57
C LYS A 117 -16.13 6.89 -1.89
N VAL A 118 -14.87 7.32 -1.98
CA VAL A 118 -13.80 6.73 -1.17
C VAL A 118 -14.08 7.03 0.30
N GLU A 119 -14.25 5.98 1.11
CA GLU A 119 -14.57 6.11 2.54
C GLU A 119 -13.32 6.40 3.38
N ALA A 120 -12.62 7.48 3.05
CA ALA A 120 -11.44 7.97 3.77
C ALA A 120 -11.38 9.50 3.63
N ASN A 121 -10.55 10.14 4.44
CA ASN A 121 -10.23 11.55 4.26
C ASN A 121 -9.12 11.66 3.20
N VAL A 122 -9.48 12.01 1.96
CA VAL A 122 -8.55 12.12 0.84
C VAL A 122 -8.04 13.55 0.70
N MET A 123 -6.73 13.72 0.79
CA MET A 123 -6.00 14.96 0.55
C MET A 123 -5.33 14.89 -0.82
N ILE A 124 -5.70 15.80 -1.72
CA ILE A 124 -5.07 15.89 -3.04
C ILE A 124 -3.77 16.69 -2.94
N GLY A 125 -2.65 16.06 -3.28
CA GLY A 125 -1.33 16.69 -3.29
C GLY A 125 -0.18 15.68 -3.24
N ASP A 126 1.05 16.18 -3.36
CA ASP A 126 2.25 15.35 -3.24
C ASP A 126 2.40 14.84 -1.81
N GLY A 127 2.32 13.52 -1.63
CA GLY A 127 2.41 12.88 -0.33
C GLY A 127 3.74 13.10 0.40
N ALA A 128 4.87 13.24 -0.30
CA ALA A 128 6.14 13.54 0.35
C ALA A 128 6.15 14.96 0.93
N VAL A 129 5.50 15.91 0.25
CA VAL A 129 5.33 17.29 0.74
C VAL A 129 4.34 17.33 1.89
N LEU A 130 3.15 16.74 1.73
CA LEU A 130 2.10 16.74 2.75
C LEU A 130 2.54 16.04 4.05
N LEU A 131 3.35 14.99 3.94
CA LEU A 131 3.90 14.29 5.11
C LEU A 131 4.89 15.14 5.90
N SER A 132 5.58 16.09 5.26
CA SER A 132 6.66 16.87 5.87
C SER A 132 6.20 17.79 7.02
N ASP A 133 4.90 18.08 7.10
CA ASP A 133 4.28 18.86 8.18
C ASP A 133 3.72 18.00 9.32
N ALA A 134 3.56 16.69 9.10
CA ALA A 134 2.98 15.79 10.09
C ALA A 134 3.99 15.41 11.19
N ARG A 135 3.55 15.40 12.46
CA ARG A 135 4.38 15.00 13.61
C ARG A 135 3.59 14.08 14.53
N LYS A 136 4.09 12.85 14.73
CA LYS A 136 3.48 11.78 15.55
C LYS A 136 1.96 11.66 15.35
N ALA A 137 1.52 11.76 14.10
CA ALA A 137 0.12 11.84 13.72
C ALA A 137 -0.51 10.47 13.43
N TYR A 138 0.32 9.47 13.10
CA TYR A 138 -0.14 8.18 12.60
C TYR A 138 0.56 7.02 13.31
N ASP A 139 -0.21 5.99 13.64
CA ASP A 139 0.32 4.72 14.17
C ASP A 139 0.73 3.79 13.03
N ILE A 140 0.10 3.98 11.85
CA ILE A 140 0.36 3.20 10.65
C ILE A 140 0.50 4.14 9.46
N ILE A 141 1.61 4.03 8.73
CA ILE A 141 1.80 4.71 7.45
C ILE A 141 2.09 3.67 6.37
N ILE A 142 1.25 3.60 5.33
CA ILE A 142 1.45 2.73 4.18
C ILE A 142 1.84 3.62 2.99
N SER A 143 3.04 3.39 2.45
CA SER A 143 3.57 4.14 1.31
C SER A 143 3.55 3.26 0.05
N ASP A 144 2.66 3.59 -0.88
CA ASP A 144 2.52 2.96 -2.19
C ASP A 144 2.39 4.02 -3.32
N PRO A 145 3.35 4.96 -3.47
CA PRO A 145 3.18 6.17 -4.27
C PRO A 145 3.61 5.97 -5.73
N TYR A 146 3.44 4.78 -6.28
CA TYR A 146 3.95 4.44 -7.60
C TYR A 146 3.25 5.24 -8.71
N ILE A 147 4.03 5.72 -9.67
CA ILE A 147 3.56 6.27 -10.94
C ILE A 147 4.14 5.38 -12.04
N ASN A 148 3.27 4.77 -12.87
CA ASN A 148 3.68 3.70 -13.79
C ASN A 148 4.29 2.50 -13.05
N ASP A 149 5.53 2.15 -13.35
CA ASP A 149 6.29 1.05 -12.74
C ASP A 149 7.42 1.54 -11.82
N GLU A 150 7.45 2.84 -11.50
CA GLU A 150 8.52 3.46 -10.72
C GLU A 150 7.97 4.23 -9.51
N MET A 151 8.71 4.14 -8.40
CA MET A 151 8.46 4.99 -7.23
C MET A 151 9.25 6.29 -7.42
N PRO A 152 8.62 7.47 -7.34
CA PRO A 152 9.33 8.74 -7.53
C PRO A 152 10.48 8.94 -6.54
N ASP A 153 11.58 9.55 -7.01
CA ASP A 153 12.82 9.70 -6.24
C ASP A 153 12.64 10.43 -4.90
N GLN A 154 11.66 11.34 -4.78
CA GLN A 154 11.42 12.01 -3.51
C GLN A 154 11.05 11.05 -2.37
N PHE A 155 10.36 9.94 -2.66
CA PHE A 155 10.02 8.89 -1.68
C PHE A 155 11.21 7.98 -1.32
N LEU A 156 12.29 8.06 -2.10
CA LEU A 156 13.56 7.38 -1.87
C LEU A 156 14.59 8.27 -1.17
N SER A 157 14.25 9.53 -0.86
CA SER A 157 15.17 10.52 -0.31
C SER A 157 15.33 10.42 1.21
N HIS A 158 16.45 10.95 1.72
CA HIS A 158 16.67 11.11 3.16
C HIS A 158 15.58 11.94 3.85
N GLY A 159 15.20 13.07 3.23
CA GLY A 159 14.18 13.96 3.79
C GLY A 159 12.81 13.31 3.92
N PHE A 160 12.46 12.40 2.99
CA PHE A 160 11.26 11.60 3.13
C PHE A 160 11.37 10.59 4.27
N VAL A 161 12.50 9.90 4.42
CA VAL A 161 12.71 8.97 5.54
C VAL A 161 12.62 9.69 6.90
N GLU A 162 13.20 10.88 7.02
CA GLU A 162 13.07 11.73 8.23
C GLU A 162 11.63 12.17 8.46
N SER A 163 10.91 12.60 7.42
CA SER A 163 9.50 12.98 7.52
C SER A 163 8.61 11.81 7.90
N LEU A 164 8.89 10.62 7.36
CA LEU A 164 8.21 9.37 7.70
C LEU A 164 8.44 9.02 9.18
N SER A 165 9.68 9.13 9.67
CA SER A 165 10.02 8.92 11.08
C SER A 165 9.31 9.94 11.96
N ALA A 166 9.33 11.22 11.60
CA ALA A 166 8.70 12.28 12.37
C ALA A 166 7.17 12.17 12.43
N ALA A 167 6.52 11.75 11.34
CA ALA A 167 5.07 11.61 11.25
C ALA A 167 4.54 10.36 11.99
N LEU A 168 5.34 9.29 12.08
CA LEU A 168 4.96 8.06 12.76
C LEU A 168 4.99 8.23 14.29
N SER A 169 4.06 7.61 15.01
CA SER A 169 4.12 7.50 16.47
C SER A 169 5.39 6.76 16.91
N ASP A 170 5.71 6.80 18.21
CA ASP A 170 6.93 6.17 18.71
C ASP A 170 6.85 4.63 18.62
N ASP A 171 5.65 4.06 18.82
CA ASP A 171 5.35 2.63 18.72
C ASP A 171 4.75 2.22 17.36
N GLY A 172 4.69 3.15 16.41
CA GLY A 172 4.06 2.94 15.12
C GLY A 172 4.85 2.04 14.17
N ILE A 173 4.20 1.70 13.05
CA ILE A 173 4.78 0.90 11.98
C ILE A 173 4.53 1.55 10.61
N ALA A 174 5.57 1.65 9.80
CA ALA A 174 5.43 2.05 8.40
C ALA A 174 5.64 0.84 7.48
N ALA A 175 4.90 0.79 6.38
CA ALA A 175 4.96 -0.27 5.38
C ALA A 175 5.11 0.33 3.99
N ILE A 176 6.21 0.02 3.30
CA ILE A 176 6.50 0.55 1.96
C ILE A 176 6.36 -0.58 0.95
N ASN A 177 5.49 -0.41 -0.06
CA ASN A 177 5.53 -1.28 -1.23
C ASN A 177 6.85 -1.05 -1.97
N TYR A 178 7.63 -2.10 -2.18
CA TYR A 178 8.90 -2.01 -2.90
C TYR A 178 8.95 -3.04 -4.02
N THR A 179 8.96 -2.55 -5.25
CA THR A 179 9.03 -3.38 -6.46
C THR A 179 10.48 -3.71 -6.81
N VAL A 180 10.83 -4.99 -6.73
CA VAL A 180 12.11 -5.57 -7.12
C VAL A 180 12.14 -5.76 -8.65
N GLY A 181 12.47 -4.68 -9.36
CA GLY A 181 12.66 -4.63 -10.83
C GLY A 181 14.10 -4.27 -11.25
N THR A 182 14.38 -4.25 -12.56
CA THR A 182 15.72 -4.01 -13.13
C THR A 182 16.33 -2.64 -12.76
N LYS A 183 15.52 -1.64 -12.41
CA LYS A 183 15.97 -0.36 -11.83
C LYS A 183 15.89 -0.32 -10.29
N GLY A 184 14.91 -0.98 -9.67
CA GLY A 184 14.74 -1.01 -8.21
C GLY A 184 15.80 -1.81 -7.44
N ILE A 185 16.50 -2.76 -8.08
CA ILE A 185 17.57 -3.54 -7.44
C ILE A 185 18.82 -2.69 -7.16
N LYS A 186 19.13 -1.68 -8.00
CA LYS A 186 20.37 -0.91 -7.83
C LYS A 186 20.39 -0.02 -6.58
N ASN A 187 19.22 0.30 -6.02
CA ASN A 187 19.10 1.26 -4.93
C ASN A 187 18.58 0.65 -3.62
N LEU A 188 18.27 -0.66 -3.56
CA LEU A 188 17.70 -1.25 -2.35
C LEU A 188 18.67 -1.16 -1.16
N ASP A 189 19.96 -1.43 -1.37
CA ASP A 189 20.96 -1.36 -0.29
C ASP A 189 21.13 0.08 0.21
N GLN A 190 21.21 1.06 -0.70
CA GLN A 190 21.30 2.48 -0.33
C GLN A 190 20.05 2.95 0.41
N TYR A 191 18.86 2.57 -0.09
CA TYR A 191 17.61 2.94 0.54
C TYR A 191 17.46 2.29 1.92
N THR A 192 17.73 1.00 2.03
CA THR A 192 17.73 0.26 3.31
C THR A 192 18.74 0.86 4.29
N ALA A 193 19.93 1.24 3.84
CA ALA A 193 20.92 1.92 4.68
C ALA A 193 20.43 3.28 5.22
N MET A 194 19.61 4.01 4.47
CA MET A 194 18.96 5.23 4.96
C MET A 194 17.85 4.91 5.96
N LEU A 195 16.99 3.93 5.65
CA LEU A 195 15.90 3.49 6.53
C LEU A 195 16.43 3.04 7.90
N LYS A 196 17.55 2.30 7.92
CA LYS A 196 18.21 1.82 9.15
C LYS A 196 18.68 2.89 10.11
N LYS A 197 18.84 4.14 9.66
CA LYS A 197 19.23 5.24 10.54
C LYS A 197 18.10 5.65 11.48
N GLU A 198 16.87 5.47 11.02
CA GLU A 198 15.65 5.88 11.73
C GLU A 198 14.83 4.69 12.25
N PHE A 199 14.97 3.51 11.63
CA PHE A 199 14.09 2.37 11.85
C PHE A 199 14.82 1.02 11.88
N LYS A 200 14.31 0.12 12.71
CA LYS A 200 14.44 -1.33 12.48
C LYS A 200 13.68 -1.67 11.18
N THR A 201 14.37 -2.32 10.25
CA THR A 201 13.87 -2.54 8.88
C THR A 201 13.76 -4.03 8.56
N TYR A 202 12.58 -4.45 8.11
CA TYR A 202 12.26 -5.84 7.77
C TYR A 202 11.72 -5.95 6.35
N MET A 203 12.11 -6.98 5.62
CA MET A 203 11.55 -7.29 4.30
C MET A 203 10.63 -8.50 4.37
N LEU A 204 9.46 -8.34 3.75
CA LEU A 204 8.45 -9.37 3.58
C LEU A 204 8.37 -9.75 2.11
N ASP A 205 8.40 -11.05 1.85
CA ASP A 205 8.07 -11.59 0.54
C ASP A 205 6.55 -11.65 0.39
N THR A 206 6.03 -11.06 -0.68
CA THR A 206 4.60 -11.11 -0.99
C THR A 206 4.31 -12.20 -2.02
N GLN A 207 3.05 -12.64 -2.06
CA GLN A 207 2.55 -13.52 -3.13
C GLN A 207 2.51 -12.85 -4.51
N THR A 208 2.61 -11.52 -4.58
CA THR A 208 2.68 -10.79 -5.85
C THR A 208 4.13 -10.74 -6.32
N MET A 209 4.41 -11.42 -7.42
CA MET A 209 5.77 -11.50 -7.94
C MET A 209 6.34 -10.12 -8.24
N GLY A 210 7.51 -9.83 -7.68
CA GLY A 210 8.19 -8.55 -7.81
C GLY A 210 7.88 -7.57 -6.69
N ASN A 211 6.76 -7.70 -5.96
CA ASN A 211 6.45 -6.83 -4.83
C ASN A 211 7.00 -7.42 -3.53
N LYS A 212 7.72 -6.59 -2.80
CA LYS A 212 8.13 -6.80 -1.40
C LYS A 212 7.50 -5.71 -0.56
N ILE A 213 7.36 -5.96 0.73
CA ILE A 213 7.01 -4.91 1.68
C ILE A 213 8.20 -4.69 2.60
N LEU A 214 8.65 -3.44 2.69
CA LEU A 214 9.58 -3.01 3.72
C LEU A 214 8.76 -2.56 4.93
N LEU A 215 8.83 -3.29 6.03
CA LEU A 215 8.27 -2.88 7.32
C LEU A 215 9.31 -2.17 8.15
N LEU A 216 8.91 -1.02 8.70
CA LEU A 216 9.77 -0.13 9.46
C LEU A 216 9.14 0.09 10.83
N SER A 217 9.92 -0.10 11.88
CA SER A 217 9.51 0.27 13.24
C SER A 217 10.66 0.96 13.95
N LYS A 218 10.34 1.96 14.78
CA LYS A 218 11.34 2.59 15.64
C LYS A 218 11.71 1.68 16.82
N LEU A 219 10.73 0.96 17.35
CA LEU A 219 10.86 0.22 18.60
C LEU A 219 10.68 -1.28 18.45
N MET A 220 9.64 -1.72 17.74
CA MET A 220 9.26 -3.13 17.72
C MET A 220 10.27 -3.96 16.97
N ASP A 221 10.63 -5.11 17.55
CA ASP A 221 11.42 -6.11 16.83
C ASP A 221 10.54 -7.06 16.00
N ARG A 222 11.19 -7.94 15.24
CA ARG A 222 10.50 -8.91 14.39
C ARG A 222 9.54 -9.82 15.18
N ALA A 223 9.97 -10.31 16.34
CA ALA A 223 9.20 -11.27 17.12
C ALA A 223 7.94 -10.58 17.69
N GLU A 224 8.08 -9.35 18.15
CA GLU A 224 6.96 -8.54 18.64
C GLU A 224 5.93 -8.29 17.54
N ILE A 225 6.34 -7.84 16.35
CA ILE A 225 5.44 -7.58 15.22
C ILE A 225 4.69 -8.88 14.83
N ALA A 226 5.40 -9.99 14.64
CA ALA A 226 4.81 -11.27 14.29
C ALA A 226 3.82 -11.77 15.36
N SER A 227 4.14 -11.56 16.64
CA SER A 227 3.27 -11.89 17.77
C SER A 227 1.98 -11.06 17.74
N LYS A 228 2.08 -9.72 17.63
CA LYS A 228 0.93 -8.81 17.56
C LYS A 228 -0.01 -9.17 16.41
N ILE A 229 0.53 -9.46 15.23
CA ILE A 229 -0.27 -9.86 14.06
C ILE A 229 -0.96 -11.21 14.28
N SER A 230 -0.27 -12.17 14.90
CA SER A 230 -0.85 -13.50 15.17
C SER A 230 -1.95 -13.47 16.24
N GLN A 231 -1.86 -12.54 17.19
CA GLN A 231 -2.82 -12.40 18.30
C GLN A 231 -4.00 -11.47 17.99
N SER A 232 -3.94 -10.72 16.89
CA SER A 232 -5.01 -9.81 16.47
C SER A 232 -6.36 -10.52 16.35
N SER A 233 -7.44 -9.93 16.82
CA SER A 233 -8.80 -10.46 16.59
C SER A 233 -9.19 -10.42 15.10
N ALA A 234 -8.62 -9.48 14.34
CA ALA A 234 -8.70 -9.45 12.88
C ALA A 234 -7.78 -10.48 12.21
N ALA A 235 -6.93 -11.18 12.97
CA ALA A 235 -6.09 -12.24 12.43
C ALA A 235 -6.93 -13.28 11.71
N ALA A 236 -8.16 -13.57 12.14
CA ALA A 236 -9.08 -14.50 11.46
C ALA A 236 -9.46 -14.07 10.03
N GLY A 237 -9.44 -12.77 9.73
CA GLY A 237 -9.81 -12.19 8.44
C GLY A 237 -8.66 -12.10 7.43
N ILE A 238 -7.40 -12.21 7.86
CA ILE A 238 -6.23 -12.26 6.97
C ILE A 238 -5.92 -13.70 6.52
N SER A 239 -5.41 -13.86 5.31
CA SER A 239 -5.10 -15.18 4.74
C SER A 239 -3.86 -15.82 5.39
N ASP A 240 -3.75 -17.15 5.33
CA ASP A 240 -2.55 -17.88 5.78
C ASP A 240 -1.29 -17.43 5.06
N THR A 241 -1.40 -17.05 3.79
CA THR A 241 -0.27 -16.54 3.00
C THR A 241 0.24 -15.22 3.56
N VAL A 242 -0.67 -14.32 3.94
CA VAL A 242 -0.32 -13.06 4.61
C VAL A 242 0.35 -13.34 5.95
N ARG A 243 -0.25 -14.18 6.81
CA ARG A 243 0.32 -14.55 8.11
C ARG A 243 1.73 -15.11 7.97
N LYS A 244 1.93 -16.04 7.05
CA LYS A 244 3.25 -16.66 6.77
C LYS A 244 4.30 -15.62 6.37
N GLY A 245 3.94 -14.62 5.57
CA GLY A 245 4.91 -13.59 5.16
C GLY A 245 5.42 -12.73 6.33
N PHE A 246 4.56 -12.41 7.30
CA PHE A 246 5.00 -11.71 8.53
C PHE A 246 5.85 -12.63 9.42
N ILE A 247 5.52 -13.91 9.53
CA ILE A 247 6.32 -14.88 10.30
C ILE A 247 7.70 -15.09 9.67
N SER A 248 7.77 -15.14 8.33
CA SER A 248 9.00 -15.39 7.58
C SER A 248 9.79 -14.13 7.25
N MET A 249 9.41 -12.96 7.80
CA MET A 249 10.09 -11.72 7.47
C MET A 249 11.54 -11.73 7.96
N ARG A 250 12.40 -11.03 7.23
CA ARG A 250 13.84 -10.96 7.51
C ARG A 250 14.24 -9.53 7.80
N GLU A 251 15.07 -9.35 8.81
CA GLU A 251 15.79 -8.09 8.99
C GLU A 251 16.76 -7.93 7.83
N ILE A 252 16.81 -6.73 7.26
CA ILE A 252 17.65 -6.41 6.10
C ILE A 252 18.38 -5.14 6.33
#